data_AF-A0A7C4N9R0-F1
#
_entry.id   AF-A0A7C4N9R0-F1
#
_cell.length_a   1.000
_cell.length_b   1.000
_cell.length_c   1.000
_cell.angle_alpha   90.00
_cell.angle_beta   90.00
_cell.angle_gamma   90.00
#
_symmetry.space_group_name_H-M   'P 1'
#
loop_
_entity.id
_entity.type
_entity.pdbx_description
1 polymer ?
#
loop_
_entity_poly.entity_id
_entity_poly.type
_entity_poly.pdbx_seq_one_letter_code
_entity_poly.pdbx_strand_id
1 'polypeptide(L)'
;MLVVLNHLQGAYSLLFLYSDRMVAVRDPYGFRPLVLGRIKDAVIVASESCALDLIGATYEREVEPGEVLCISDNGIESYRPFPPQPRT
;
A
#
# COMPACT_ATOMS: atom_id res chain seq x y z
N MET A 1 -3.80 -12.93 -7.15
CA MET A 1 -2.94 -11.81 -6.68
C MET A 1 -1.89 -12.28 -5.68
N LEU A 2 -2.25 -12.67 -4.44
CA LEU A 2 -1.27 -13.03 -3.39
C LEU A 2 -0.26 -14.11 -3.80
N VAL A 3 -0.72 -15.16 -4.49
CA VAL A 3 0.15 -16.23 -5.02
C VAL A 3 1.23 -15.67 -5.95
N VAL A 4 0.88 -14.67 -6.79
CA VAL A 4 1.83 -14.06 -7.72
C VAL A 4 2.84 -13.20 -6.99
N LEU A 5 2.42 -12.45 -5.96
CA LEU A 5 3.31 -11.57 -5.18
C LEU A 5 4.48 -12.34 -4.54
N ASN A 6 4.26 -13.59 -4.11
CA ASN A 6 5.32 -14.44 -3.55
C ASN A 6 6.39 -14.87 -4.58
N HIS A 7 6.11 -14.73 -5.87
CA HIS A 7 7.05 -15.06 -6.94
C HIS A 7 7.79 -13.81 -7.47
N LEU A 8 7.37 -12.60 -7.07
CA LEU A 8 8.02 -11.37 -7.50
C LEU A 8 9.30 -11.14 -6.69
N GLN A 9 10.42 -10.99 -7.40
CA GLN A 9 11.69 -10.60 -6.83
C GLN A 9 12.05 -9.19 -7.29
N GLY A 10 12.47 -8.35 -6.35
CA GLY A 10 12.87 -6.96 -6.60
C GLY A 10 12.03 -5.95 -5.81
N ALA A 11 12.12 -4.70 -6.23
CA ALA A 11 11.51 -3.55 -5.57
C ALA A 11 10.20 -3.15 -6.26
N TYR A 12 9.10 -3.06 -5.52
CA TYR A 12 7.80 -2.70 -6.09
C TYR A 12 6.85 -2.04 -5.07
N SER A 13 6.15 -1.03 -5.55
CA SER A 13 4.94 -0.48 -4.94
C SER A 13 3.83 -0.57 -5.98
N LEU A 14 2.78 -1.35 -5.72
CA LEU A 14 1.75 -1.67 -6.70
C LEU A 14 0.37 -1.24 -6.22
N LEU A 15 -0.46 -0.82 -7.17
CA LEU A 15 -1.89 -0.60 -6.98
C LEU A 15 -2.66 -1.50 -7.94
N PHE A 16 -3.67 -2.20 -7.41
CA PHE A 16 -4.64 -2.96 -8.20
C PHE A 16 -6.02 -2.38 -7.95
N LEU A 17 -6.75 -2.07 -9.02
CA LEU A 17 -8.11 -1.58 -8.93
C LEU A 17 -9.07 -2.68 -9.41
N TYR A 18 -10.04 -3.00 -8.57
CA TYR A 18 -11.17 -3.88 -8.87
C TYR A 18 -12.47 -3.05 -8.87
N SER A 19 -13.58 -3.65 -9.28
CA SER A 19 -14.87 -2.97 -9.31
C SER A 19 -15.39 -2.55 -7.92
N ASP A 20 -14.95 -3.24 -6.87
CA ASP A 20 -15.45 -3.15 -5.49
C ASP A 20 -14.38 -2.73 -4.47
N ARG A 21 -13.10 -2.69 -4.87
CA ARG A 21 -11.99 -2.39 -3.96
C ARG A 21 -10.72 -1.96 -4.70
N MET A 22 -9.85 -1.27 -3.96
CA MET A 22 -8.47 -1.00 -4.34
C MET A 22 -7.53 -1.82 -3.45
N VAL A 23 -6.46 -2.35 -4.01
CA VAL A 23 -5.40 -3.04 -3.26
C VAL A 23 -4.09 -2.30 -3.44
N ALA A 24 -3.42 -1.97 -2.34
CA ALA A 24 -2.08 -1.40 -2.32
C ALA A 24 -1.08 -2.41 -1.75
N VAL A 25 0.05 -2.56 -2.41
CA VAL A 25 1.09 -3.55 -2.06
C VAL A 25 2.45 -2.87 -2.02
N ARG A 26 3.18 -3.05 -0.93
CA ARG A 26 4.61 -2.70 -0.85
C ARG A 26 5.45 -3.96 -0.74
N ASP A 27 6.57 -3.99 -1.46
CA ASP A 27 7.47 -5.15 -1.45
C ASP A 27 7.98 -5.47 -0.03
N PRO A 28 8.35 -6.74 0.25
CA PRO A 28 8.77 -7.19 1.59
C PRO A 28 9.97 -6.44 2.19
N TYR A 29 10.81 -5.84 1.35
CA TYR A 29 11.99 -5.08 1.79
C TYR A 29 11.71 -3.58 1.89
N GLY A 30 10.55 -3.12 1.40
CA GLY A 30 10.14 -1.72 1.47
C GLY A 30 10.98 -0.78 0.62
N PHE A 31 11.60 -1.28 -0.46
CA PHE A 31 12.56 -0.51 -1.26
C PHE A 31 11.95 0.73 -1.90
N ARG A 32 10.72 0.63 -2.39
CA ARG A 32 9.99 1.79 -2.95
C ARG A 32 9.02 2.34 -1.90
N PRO A 33 8.89 3.67 -1.81
CA PRO A 33 7.95 4.28 -0.86
C PRO A 33 6.51 4.06 -1.34
N LEU A 34 5.60 4.03 -0.36
CA LEU A 34 4.17 3.98 -0.57
C LEU A 34 3.51 4.54 0.70
N VAL A 35 2.75 5.61 0.56
CA VAL A 35 2.12 6.33 1.68
C VAL A 35 0.60 6.24 1.61
N LEU A 36 -0.01 6.17 2.79
CA LEU A 36 -1.44 6.21 3.00
C LEU A 36 -1.82 7.60 3.50
N GLY A 37 -2.87 8.16 2.90
CA GLY A 37 -3.48 9.42 3.31
C GLY A 37 -4.99 9.36 3.26
N ARG A 38 -5.62 10.45 3.70
CA ARG A 38 -7.07 10.58 3.72
C ARG A 38 -7.53 11.97 3.30
N ILE A 39 -8.61 12.01 2.53
CA ILE A 39 -9.35 13.24 2.23
C ILE A 39 -10.83 12.99 2.49
N LYS A 40 -11.39 13.65 3.51
CA LYS A 40 -12.74 13.34 4.02
C LYS A 40 -12.84 11.84 4.35
N ASP A 41 -13.74 11.12 3.69
CA ASP A 41 -13.93 9.67 3.87
C ASP A 41 -13.14 8.83 2.86
N ALA A 42 -12.49 9.47 1.87
CA ALA A 42 -11.74 8.78 0.83
C ALA A 42 -10.31 8.46 1.27
N VAL A 43 -9.88 7.24 0.99
CA VAL A 43 -8.52 6.76 1.23
C VAL A 43 -7.66 7.06 0.00
N ILE A 44 -6.49 7.65 0.22
CA ILE A 44 -5.53 8.01 -0.83
C ILE A 44 -4.27 7.18 -0.63
N VAL A 45 -3.73 6.65 -1.73
CA VAL A 45 -2.43 5.98 -1.73
C VAL A 45 -1.55 6.62 -2.79
N ALA A 46 -0.32 6.97 -2.42
CA ALA A 46 0.64 7.62 -3.31
C ALA A 46 2.07 7.12 -3.06
N SER A 47 2.98 7.31 -4.02
CA SER A 47 4.39 6.98 -3.81
C SER A 47 5.06 7.92 -2.80
N GLU A 48 4.62 9.17 -2.71
CA GLU A 48 5.25 10.22 -1.90
C GLU A 48 4.20 11.10 -1.22
N SER A 49 4.54 11.67 -0.05
CA SER A 49 3.64 12.53 0.72
C SER A 49 3.34 13.86 0.03
N CYS A 50 4.23 14.36 -0.84
CA CYS A 50 4.02 15.60 -1.59
C CYS A 50 2.76 15.56 -2.47
N ALA A 51 2.38 14.36 -2.95
CA ALA A 51 1.15 14.17 -3.71
C ALA A 51 -0.10 14.34 -2.83
N LEU A 52 -0.01 14.00 -1.54
CA LEU A 52 -1.07 14.23 -0.56
C LEU A 52 -1.24 15.72 -0.30
N ASP A 53 -0.13 16.43 -0.07
CA ASP A 53 -0.12 17.87 0.18
C ASP A 53 -0.77 18.64 -0.98
N LEU A 54 -0.45 18.26 -2.22
CA LEU A 54 -0.97 18.90 -3.44
C LEU A 54 -2.50 18.84 -3.54
N ILE A 55 -3.12 17.76 -3.06
CA ILE A 55 -4.57 17.57 -3.11
C ILE A 55 -5.27 17.93 -1.77
N GLY A 56 -4.52 18.39 -0.77
CA GLY A 56 -5.03 18.69 0.56
C GLY A 56 -5.44 17.45 1.36
N ALA A 57 -4.85 16.29 1.08
CA ALA A 57 -5.05 15.08 1.86
C ALA A 57 -4.17 15.08 3.11
N THR A 58 -4.69 14.56 4.22
CA THR A 58 -3.90 14.36 5.45
C THR A 58 -3.07 13.09 5.31
N TYR A 59 -1.77 13.19 5.59
CA TYR A 59 -0.88 12.03 5.70
C TYR A 59 -1.26 11.19 6.94
N GLU A 60 -1.45 9.89 6.76
CA GLU A 60 -1.73 8.96 7.87
C GLU A 60 -0.48 8.20 8.29
N ARG A 61 0.14 7.46 7.37
CA ARG A 61 1.33 6.64 7.61
C ARG A 61 1.95 6.12 6.30
N GLU A 62 3.16 5.58 6.38
CA GLU A 62 3.66 4.70 5.32
C GLU A 62 2.92 3.35 5.33
N VAL A 63 2.80 2.75 4.14
CA VAL A 63 2.48 1.33 3.99
C VAL A 63 3.72 0.54 4.39
N GLU A 64 3.59 -0.42 5.30
CA GLU A 64 4.73 -1.14 5.84
C GLU A 64 5.38 -2.06 4.79
N PRO A 65 6.68 -2.37 4.91
CA PRO A 65 7.32 -3.39 4.08
C PRO A 65 6.56 -4.73 4.11
N GLY A 66 6.21 -5.26 2.94
CA GLY A 66 5.41 -6.48 2.80
C GLY A 66 3.94 -6.35 3.18
N GLU A 67 3.43 -5.13 3.37
CA GLU A 67 2.02 -4.93 3.66
C GLU A 67 1.19 -4.95 2.37
N VAL A 68 0.06 -5.64 2.45
CA VAL A 68 -1.01 -5.63 1.45
C VAL A 68 -2.24 -5.01 2.10
N LEU A 69 -2.63 -3.83 1.64
CA LEU A 69 -3.84 -3.14 2.06
C LEU A 69 -4.97 -3.44 1.08
N CYS A 70 -6.09 -3.95 1.58
CA CYS A 70 -7.35 -4.05 0.85
C CYS A 70 -8.28 -2.93 1.32
N ILE A 71 -8.65 -2.04 0.41
CA ILE A 71 -9.43 -0.83 0.68
C ILE A 71 -10.76 -0.97 -0.06
N SER A 72 -11.86 -1.02 0.68
CA SER A 72 -13.22 -1.15 0.15
C SER A 72 -14.18 -0.24 0.93
N ASP A 73 -15.46 -0.24 0.58
CA ASP A 73 -16.49 0.49 1.30
C ASP A 73 -16.65 0.02 2.77
N ASN A 74 -16.18 -1.19 3.10
CA ASN A 74 -16.17 -1.71 4.48
C ASN A 74 -14.97 -1.22 5.31
N GLY A 75 -14.08 -0.42 4.71
CA GLY A 75 -12.86 0.09 5.34
C GLY A 75 -11.58 -0.55 4.80
N ILE A 76 -10.53 -0.49 5.62
CA ILE A 76 -9.18 -0.93 5.26
C ILE A 76 -8.83 -2.20 6.05
N GLU A 77 -8.46 -3.26 5.33
CA GLU A 77 -7.87 -4.47 5.89
C GLU A 77 -6.38 -4.54 5.57
N SER A 78 -5.56 -4.90 6.55
CA SER A 78 -4.10 -4.99 6.43
C SER A 78 -3.63 -6.44 6.56
N TYR A 79 -2.93 -6.92 5.55
CA TYR A 79 -2.38 -8.27 5.47
C TYR A 79 -0.86 -8.24 5.34
N ARG A 80 -0.18 -9.22 5.93
CA ARG A 80 1.27 -9.44 5.78
C ARG A 80 1.52 -10.87 5.29
N PRO A 81 1.29 -11.13 3.99
CA PRO A 81 1.31 -12.48 3.44
C PRO A 81 2.72 -13.02 3.15
N PHE A 82 3.75 -12.20 3.34
CA PHE A 82 5.14 -12.58 3.04
C PHE A 82 5.84 -13.15 4.28
N PRO A 83 6.81 -14.07 4.09
CA PRO A 83 7.66 -14.53 5.18
C PRO A 83 8.48 -13.35 5.75
N PRO A 84 8.81 -13.38 7.07
CA PRO A 84 9.61 -12.33 7.70
C PRO A 84 10.92 -12.12 6.95
N GLN A 85 11.18 -10.88 6.55
CA GLN A 85 12.46 -10.53 5.93
C GLN A 85 13.44 -10.01 6.99
N PRO A 86 14.73 -10.35 6.88
CA PRO A 86 15.75 -9.76 7.75
C PRO A 86 15.75 -8.24 7.56
N ARG A 87 15.70 -7.49 8.67
CA ARG A 87 16.02 -6.06 8.65
C ARG A 87 17.54 -5.94 8.54
N THR A 88 18.03 -5.63 7.34
CA THR A 88 19.43 -5.20 7.12
C THR A 88 19.69 -3.85 7.76
#